data_AF-A0A067QTF6-F1
#
_entry.id   AF-A0A067QTF6-F1
#
_cell.length_a   1.000
_cell.length_b   1.000
_cell.length_c   1.000
_cell.angle_alpha   90.00
_cell.angle_beta   90.00
_cell.angle_gamma   90.00
#
_symmetry.space_group_name_H-M   'P 1'
#
loop_
_entity.id
_entity.type
_entity.pdbx_description
1 polymer ?
#
loop_
_entity_poly.entity_id
_entity_poly.type
_entity_poly.pdbx_seq_one_letter_code
_entity_poly.pdbx_strand_id
1 'polypeptide(L)'
;MTLVFNVTNHYPALAQLTFTCQAKDYRYIFSQLFIKPPMAGIPPGRSIEVVVTGVINKNVPQGTMATIEFSVRSFWASYPPVNRAVYLSVGVPPVPDSDNPTINYSVKNNCKNVPQESCSTSAWNMEATVQDSHSGLISVSSNPRGVQFLTSFTAGTKTAVPITYRASCCAPTIDIKATDAKGNYITQHIDANAGNEGLSDAGIAAVILGVLLILIIIVVIVLAILLCLHLILRSPVMKDCID
;
A
#
# COMPACT_ATOMS: atom_id res chain seq x y z
N MET A 1 27.33 -5.27 9.11
CA MET A 1 26.04 -4.82 8.54
C MET A 1 25.69 -3.48 9.15
N THR A 2 24.95 -2.64 8.42
CA THR A 2 24.53 -1.31 8.88
C THR A 2 23.08 -1.09 8.49
N LEU A 3 22.25 -0.68 9.45
CA LEU A 3 20.86 -0.30 9.26
C LEU A 3 20.68 1.15 9.70
N VAL A 4 19.85 1.90 8.97
CA VAL A 4 19.54 3.29 9.28
C VAL A 4 18.04 3.42 9.53
N PHE A 5 17.69 3.88 10.72
CA PHE A 5 16.30 4.15 11.12
C PHE A 5 16.08 5.65 11.16
N ASN A 6 15.14 6.14 10.34
CA ASN A 6 14.72 7.54 10.40
C ASN A 6 13.62 7.71 11.47
N VAL A 7 13.95 8.39 12.57
CA VAL A 7 13.05 8.60 13.69
C VAL A 7 12.54 10.03 13.65
N THR A 8 11.21 10.20 13.55
CA THR A 8 10.56 11.51 13.46
C THR A 8 9.72 11.78 14.70
N ASN A 9 9.85 12.98 15.27
CA ASN A 9 8.98 13.42 16.36
C ASN A 9 7.74 14.11 15.79
N HIS A 10 6.58 13.47 15.96
CA HIS A 10 5.28 14.02 15.57
C HIS A 10 4.53 14.72 16.71
N TYR A 11 5.08 14.71 17.93
CA TYR A 11 4.49 15.38 19.08
C TYR A 11 4.80 16.89 19.06
N PRO A 12 3.93 17.72 19.65
CA PRO A 12 4.11 19.18 19.70
C PRO A 12 5.20 19.65 20.67
N ALA A 13 5.83 18.74 21.42
CA ALA A 13 6.89 19.03 22.39
C ALA A 13 8.18 18.26 22.07
N LEU A 14 9.29 18.66 22.70
CA LEU A 14 10.58 17.96 22.59
C LEU A 14 10.42 16.50 23.05
N ALA A 15 10.73 15.55 22.18
CA ALA A 15 10.72 14.12 22.52
C ALA A 15 12.13 13.68 22.94
N GLN A 16 12.31 13.33 24.22
CA GLN A 16 13.55 12.70 24.68
C GLN A 16 13.39 11.18 24.62
N LEU A 17 14.16 10.55 23.72
CA LEU A 17 13.98 9.17 23.33
C LEU A 17 15.26 8.36 23.60
N THR A 18 15.07 7.11 24.00
CA THR A 18 16.12 6.08 24.05
C THR A 18 15.85 5.06 22.95
N PHE A 19 16.91 4.61 22.31
CA PHE A 19 16.85 3.64 21.22
C PHE A 19 17.51 2.34 21.64
N THR A 20 16.87 1.22 21.32
CA THR A 20 17.40 -0.13 21.57
C THR A 20 17.23 -0.99 20.34
N CYS A 21 18.07 -2.00 20.19
CA CYS A 21 18.00 -2.93 19.08
C CYS A 21 18.35 -4.34 19.55
N GLN A 22 17.61 -5.34 19.09
CA GLN A 22 17.81 -6.75 19.47
C GLN A 22 17.48 -7.70 18.33
N ALA A 23 18.21 -8.81 18.26
CA ALA A 23 17.85 -9.94 17.39
C ALA A 23 16.80 -10.81 18.08
N LYS A 24 15.69 -11.12 17.40
CA LYS A 24 14.59 -11.94 17.96
C LYS A 24 14.84 -13.43 17.78
N ASP A 25 14.99 -13.86 16.53
CA ASP A 25 14.93 -15.28 16.16
C ASP A 25 16.29 -15.98 16.26
N TYR A 26 17.38 -15.22 16.09
CA TYR A 26 18.74 -15.78 16.08
C TYR A 26 19.67 -14.91 16.94
N ARG A 27 19.51 -14.98 18.27
CA ARG A 27 20.20 -14.10 19.24
C ARG A 27 21.73 -14.09 19.10
N TYR A 28 22.32 -15.18 18.62
CA TYR A 28 23.77 -15.33 18.45
C TYR A 28 24.29 -14.95 17.05
N ILE A 29 23.42 -14.35 16.20
CA ILE A 29 23.81 -13.91 14.85
C ILE A 29 24.86 -12.79 14.91
N PHE A 30 24.77 -11.94 15.93
CA PHE A 30 25.71 -10.86 16.15
C PHE A 30 26.64 -11.17 17.32
N SER A 31 27.94 -11.00 17.13
CA SER A 31 28.88 -10.95 18.25
C SER A 31 28.79 -9.62 18.98
N GLN A 32 28.44 -8.54 18.26
CA GLN A 32 28.26 -7.20 18.79
C GLN A 32 27.21 -6.44 17.97
N LEU A 33 26.36 -5.68 18.66
CA LEU A 33 25.36 -4.79 18.08
C LEU A 33 25.48 -3.41 18.72
N PHE A 34 25.76 -2.41 17.90
CA PHE A 34 25.99 -1.03 18.32
C PHE A 34 24.90 -0.12 17.77
N ILE A 35 24.51 0.88 18.56
CA ILE A 35 23.51 1.86 18.18
C ILE A 35 24.05 3.27 18.40
N LYS A 36 23.87 4.15 17.41
CA LYS A 36 24.36 5.53 17.46
C LYS A 36 23.35 6.51 16.84
N PRO A 37 22.92 7.55 17.58
CA PRO A 37 23.10 7.71 19.03
C PRO A 37 22.23 6.69 19.81
N PRO A 38 22.56 6.35 21.07
CA PRO A 38 21.70 5.50 21.91
C PRO A 38 20.49 6.25 22.49
N MET A 39 20.55 7.58 22.52
CA MET A 39 19.48 8.46 22.99
C MET A 39 19.56 9.82 22.28
N ALA A 40 18.43 10.49 22.13
CA ALA A 40 18.38 11.83 21.53
C ALA A 40 17.15 12.62 21.98
N GLY A 41 17.29 13.95 22.04
CA GLY A 41 16.18 14.89 22.07
C GLY A 41 15.83 15.31 20.64
N ILE A 42 14.61 15.03 20.20
CA ILE A 42 14.13 15.38 18.84
C ILE A 42 13.09 16.49 18.96
N PRO A 43 13.34 17.70 18.40
CA PRO A 43 12.34 18.77 18.40
C PRO A 43 11.06 18.41 17.60
N PRO A 44 9.93 19.09 17.86
CA PRO A 44 8.70 18.88 17.11
C PRO A 44 8.91 18.97 15.59
N GLY A 45 8.37 17.99 14.85
CA GLY A 45 8.43 17.92 13.39
C GLY A 45 9.80 17.56 12.80
N ARG A 46 10.85 17.46 13.62
CA ARG A 46 12.20 17.08 13.20
C ARG A 46 12.39 15.57 13.20
N SER A 47 13.41 15.16 12.46
CA SER A 47 13.81 13.76 12.33
C SER A 47 15.30 13.61 12.57
N ILE A 48 15.73 12.45 13.04
CA ILE A 48 17.13 12.07 13.15
C ILE A 48 17.34 10.67 12.57
N GLU A 49 18.57 10.40 12.14
CA GLU A 49 18.99 9.07 11.76
C GLU A 49 19.62 8.34 12.94
N VAL A 50 19.12 7.14 13.23
CA VAL A 50 19.70 6.23 14.22
C VAL A 50 20.33 5.08 13.47
N VAL A 51 21.65 4.97 13.58
CA VAL A 51 22.44 3.95 12.88
C VAL A 51 22.66 2.76 13.80
N VAL A 52 22.29 1.58 13.33
CA VAL A 52 22.54 0.29 14.00
C VAL A 52 23.60 -0.47 13.20
N THR A 53 24.72 -0.78 13.85
CA THR A 53 25.83 -1.53 13.24
C THR A 53 25.97 -2.88 13.96
N GLY A 54 25.93 -3.97 13.19
CA GLY A 54 26.09 -5.33 13.72
C GLY A 54 27.28 -6.04 13.09
N VAL A 55 28.06 -6.72 13.95
CA VAL A 55 29.13 -7.64 13.53
C VAL A 55 28.55 -9.04 13.49
N ILE A 56 28.37 -9.60 12.29
CA ILE A 56 27.82 -10.94 12.10
C ILE A 56 28.89 -11.97 12.51
N ASN A 57 28.47 -12.99 13.27
CA ASN A 57 29.35 -14.06 13.70
C ASN A 57 29.78 -14.94 12.51
N LYS A 58 31.05 -15.35 12.47
CA LYS A 58 31.65 -16.07 11.32
C LYS A 58 31.00 -17.44 11.04
N ASN A 59 30.40 -18.04 12.07
CA ASN A 59 29.83 -19.38 12.00
C ASN A 59 28.34 -19.39 11.62
N VAL A 60 27.76 -18.23 11.28
CA VAL A 60 26.35 -18.16 10.87
C VAL A 60 26.23 -18.78 9.47
N PRO A 61 25.42 -19.84 9.29
CA PRO A 61 25.25 -20.48 7.99
C PRO A 61 24.69 -19.51 6.94
N GLN A 62 25.08 -19.70 5.68
CA GLN A 62 24.43 -19.01 4.57
C GLN A 62 22.96 -19.43 4.48
N GLY A 63 22.09 -18.51 4.07
CA GLY A 63 20.65 -18.72 4.07
C GLY A 63 19.97 -18.45 5.42
N THR A 64 20.73 -18.17 6.48
CA THR A 64 20.14 -17.81 7.78
C THR A 64 19.30 -16.54 7.63
N MET A 65 18.04 -16.63 8.04
CA MET A 65 17.13 -15.51 8.19
C MET A 65 17.04 -15.12 9.66
N ALA A 66 17.13 -13.83 9.94
CA ALA A 66 16.95 -13.29 11.29
C ALA A 66 16.09 -12.03 11.25
N THR A 67 15.31 -11.81 12.31
CA THR A 67 14.60 -10.56 12.52
C THR A 67 15.33 -9.69 13.54
N ILE A 68 15.53 -8.43 13.18
CA ILE A 68 16.07 -7.40 14.05
C ILE A 68 14.94 -6.47 14.47
N GLU A 69 14.72 -6.31 15.76
CA GLU A 69 13.75 -5.38 16.32
C GLU A 69 14.44 -4.14 16.88
N PHE A 70 14.10 -3.00 16.32
CA PHE A 70 14.43 -1.67 16.80
C PHE A 70 13.27 -1.11 17.63
N SER A 71 13.58 -0.57 18.79
CA SER A 71 12.59 -0.02 19.71
C SER A 71 12.95 1.40 20.11
N VAL A 72 11.93 2.25 20.12
CA VAL A 72 11.99 3.64 20.56
C VAL A 72 11.13 3.79 21.81
N ARG A 73 11.71 4.29 22.88
CA ARG A 73 11.01 4.56 24.15
C ARG A 73 11.25 6.00 24.58
N SER A 74 10.24 6.63 25.17
CA SER A 74 10.42 7.94 25.82
C SER A 74 11.19 7.77 27.13
N PHE A 75 12.00 8.78 27.46
CA PHE A 75 12.79 8.81 28.68
C PHE A 75 11.95 9.19 29.90
N TRP A 76 11.10 10.22 29.76
CA TRP A 76 10.35 10.82 30.88
C TRP A 76 8.84 10.53 30.82
N ALA A 77 8.30 10.30 29.63
CA ALA A 77 6.87 10.14 29.43
C ALA A 77 6.51 8.66 29.28
N SER A 78 5.39 8.25 29.87
CA SER A 78 4.84 6.91 29.69
C SER A 78 4.07 6.82 28.37
N TYR A 79 4.79 6.94 27.26
CA TYR A 79 4.25 6.63 25.94
C TYR A 79 4.54 5.17 25.61
N PRO A 80 3.62 4.48 24.91
CA PRO A 80 3.88 3.12 24.43
C PRO A 80 5.12 3.14 23.53
N PRO A 81 6.01 2.14 23.66
CA PRO A 81 7.20 2.06 22.83
C PRO A 81 6.81 1.83 21.37
N VAL A 82 7.56 2.43 20.45
CA VAL A 82 7.39 2.20 19.01
C VAL A 82 8.43 1.19 18.57
N ASN A 83 7.96 0.02 18.13
CA ASN A 83 8.81 -1.05 17.64
C ASN A 83 8.77 -1.13 16.10
N ARG A 84 9.91 -1.41 15.49
CA ARG A 84 10.06 -1.68 14.06
C ARG A 84 10.97 -2.88 13.88
N ALA A 85 10.59 -3.79 13.00
CA ALA A 85 11.37 -4.98 12.72
C ALA A 85 11.94 -4.93 11.30
N VAL A 86 13.06 -5.60 11.06
CA VAL A 86 13.70 -5.74 9.74
C VAL A 86 14.14 -7.18 9.55
N TYR A 87 13.88 -7.75 8.37
CA TYR A 87 14.43 -9.05 7.98
C TYR A 87 15.88 -8.91 7.50
N LEU A 88 16.75 -9.80 7.99
CA LEU A 88 18.13 -9.94 7.57
C LEU A 88 18.35 -11.35 7.01
N SER A 89 18.92 -11.43 5.81
CA SER A 89 19.37 -12.67 5.20
C SER A 89 20.91 -12.69 5.11
N VAL A 90 21.53 -13.81 5.51
CA VAL A 90 22.99 -13.96 5.48
C VAL A 90 23.43 -14.73 4.24
N GLY A 91 24.26 -14.11 3.41
CA GLY A 91 24.88 -14.78 2.26
C GLY A 91 23.90 -15.24 1.17
N VAL A 92 22.67 -14.73 1.18
CA VAL A 92 21.70 -14.98 0.11
C VAL A 92 21.99 -14.01 -1.04
N PRO A 93 22.20 -14.49 -2.28
CA PRO A 93 22.37 -13.63 -3.43
C PRO A 93 21.19 -12.65 -3.56
N PRO A 94 21.44 -11.38 -3.91
CA PRO A 94 20.37 -10.45 -4.18
C PRO A 94 19.52 -10.98 -5.34
N VAL A 95 18.25 -11.27 -5.10
CA VAL A 95 17.30 -11.53 -6.20
C VAL A 95 17.11 -10.22 -6.98
N PRO A 96 17.28 -10.20 -8.31
CA PRO A 96 17.01 -9.01 -9.09
C PRO A 96 15.50 -8.71 -9.05
N ASP A 97 15.17 -7.45 -8.84
CA ASP A 97 13.79 -6.97 -8.83
C ASP A 97 13.79 -5.50 -9.26
N SER A 98 12.97 -5.22 -10.27
CA SER A 98 12.76 -3.89 -10.86
C SER A 98 11.30 -3.45 -10.80
N ASP A 99 10.44 -4.27 -10.20
CA ASP A 99 9.02 -3.97 -10.10
C ASP A 99 8.79 -2.96 -8.99
N ASN A 100 7.84 -2.05 -9.20
CA ASN A 100 7.47 -1.10 -8.17
C ASN A 100 6.51 -1.77 -7.16
N PRO A 101 6.52 -1.33 -5.89
CA PRO A 101 5.46 -1.68 -4.96
C PRO A 101 4.07 -1.31 -5.51
N THR A 102 3.05 -2.03 -5.07
CA THR A 102 1.65 -1.75 -5.39
C THR A 102 0.96 -1.04 -4.22
N ILE A 103 0.13 -0.04 -4.52
CA ILE A 103 -0.72 0.67 -3.56
C ILE A 103 -2.17 0.53 -4.01
N ASN A 104 -2.96 -0.26 -3.29
CA ASN A 104 -4.39 -0.39 -3.52
C ASN A 104 -5.14 0.41 -2.46
N TYR A 105 -5.87 1.46 -2.84
CA TYR A 105 -6.53 2.35 -1.89
C TYR A 105 -8.05 2.46 -2.13
N SER A 106 -8.76 2.90 -1.10
CA SER A 106 -10.19 3.16 -1.10
C SER A 106 -10.47 4.37 -0.23
N VAL A 107 -10.99 5.44 -0.82
CA VAL A 107 -11.50 6.60 -0.07
C VAL A 107 -12.87 6.21 0.48
N LYS A 108 -13.02 6.18 1.81
CA LYS A 108 -14.30 5.79 2.45
C LYS A 108 -15.22 7.00 2.60
N ASN A 109 -14.69 8.09 3.15
CA ASN A 109 -15.34 9.39 3.21
C ASN A 109 -14.56 10.38 2.37
N ASN A 110 -15.23 11.06 1.42
CA ASN A 110 -14.63 11.99 0.48
C ASN A 110 -15.09 13.45 0.73
N CYS A 111 -14.52 14.41 0.02
CA CYS A 111 -14.79 15.85 0.16
C CYS A 111 -15.63 16.43 -0.99
N LYS A 112 -16.08 15.62 -1.96
CA LYS A 112 -16.68 16.06 -3.23
C LYS A 112 -17.82 17.08 -3.08
N ASN A 113 -18.64 16.96 -2.04
CA ASN A 113 -19.80 17.83 -1.80
C ASN A 113 -19.67 18.65 -0.51
N VAL A 114 -18.46 18.81 0.02
CA VAL A 114 -18.22 19.60 1.22
C VAL A 114 -18.04 21.07 0.83
N PRO A 115 -18.92 21.98 1.27
CA PRO A 115 -18.76 23.41 1.02
C PRO A 115 -17.49 23.95 1.68
N GLN A 116 -16.88 24.98 1.08
CA GLN A 116 -15.63 25.56 1.55
C GLN A 116 -15.73 26.05 3.01
N GLU A 117 -16.85 26.64 3.39
CA GLU A 117 -17.13 27.13 4.74
C GLU A 117 -17.22 26.01 5.80
N SER A 118 -17.46 24.77 5.37
CA SER A 118 -17.59 23.59 6.24
C SER A 118 -16.38 22.65 6.15
N CYS A 119 -15.32 23.03 5.44
CA CYS A 119 -14.16 22.14 5.24
C CYS A 119 -13.42 21.83 6.55
N SER A 120 -13.41 22.77 7.50
CA SER A 120 -12.67 22.65 8.76
C SER A 120 -13.34 21.69 9.76
N THR A 121 -14.66 21.56 9.66
CA THR A 121 -15.47 20.64 10.48
C THR A 121 -15.71 19.29 9.80
N SER A 122 -15.38 19.19 8.51
CA SER A 122 -15.49 17.96 7.72
C SER A 122 -14.14 17.26 7.57
N ALA A 123 -14.15 15.93 7.64
CA ALA A 123 -12.94 15.12 7.49
C ALA A 123 -13.16 14.01 6.47
N TRP A 124 -12.12 13.72 5.71
CA TRP A 124 -12.06 12.59 4.80
C TRP A 124 -11.08 11.55 5.32
N ASN A 125 -11.26 10.32 4.86
CA ASN A 125 -10.37 9.23 5.22
C ASN A 125 -10.24 8.22 4.08
N MET A 126 -9.15 7.49 4.14
CA MET A 126 -8.88 6.39 3.23
C MET A 126 -8.28 5.21 3.98
N GLU A 127 -8.45 4.06 3.36
CA GLU A 127 -7.71 2.86 3.69
C GLU A 127 -6.91 2.46 2.45
N ALA A 128 -5.71 1.96 2.67
CA ALA A 128 -4.91 1.40 1.59
C ALA A 128 -4.13 0.19 2.05
N THR A 129 -3.79 -0.65 1.09
CA THR A 129 -2.93 -1.81 1.26
C THR A 129 -1.71 -1.61 0.38
N VAL A 130 -0.54 -1.62 0.98
CA VAL A 130 0.74 -1.46 0.29
C VAL A 130 1.49 -2.79 0.31
N GLN A 131 2.01 -3.22 -0.85
CA GLN A 131 2.70 -4.49 -0.94
C GLN A 131 3.81 -4.45 -1.98
N ASP A 132 4.90 -5.15 -1.69
CA ASP A 132 5.85 -5.60 -2.70
C ASP A 132 6.02 -7.12 -2.53
N SER A 133 5.61 -7.92 -3.52
CA SER A 133 5.63 -9.38 -3.41
C SER A 133 6.97 -10.01 -3.84
N HIS A 134 7.86 -9.25 -4.45
CA HIS A 134 9.14 -9.74 -4.98
C HIS A 134 10.29 -9.53 -3.99
N SER A 135 10.77 -8.31 -3.82
CA SER A 135 11.90 -8.00 -2.92
C SER A 135 11.47 -7.62 -1.50
N GLY A 136 10.20 -7.27 -1.30
CA GLY A 136 9.61 -6.94 -0.02
C GLY A 136 9.64 -5.44 0.30
N LEU A 137 8.65 -4.99 1.06
CA LEU A 137 8.40 -3.58 1.35
C LEU A 137 9.32 -3.06 2.47
N ILE A 138 10.04 -1.95 2.23
CA ILE A 138 10.93 -1.33 3.24
C ILE A 138 10.29 -0.12 3.91
N SER A 139 9.64 0.76 3.14
CA SER A 139 9.10 1.99 3.71
C SER A 139 7.79 2.41 3.04
N VAL A 140 6.94 3.02 3.87
CA VAL A 140 5.73 3.72 3.42
C VAL A 140 5.69 5.06 4.13
N SER A 141 5.48 6.12 3.38
CA SER A 141 5.42 7.49 3.87
C SER A 141 4.34 8.28 3.16
N SER A 142 3.94 9.41 3.72
CA SER A 142 2.94 10.28 3.13
C SER A 142 3.31 11.75 3.17
N ASN A 143 2.79 12.50 2.21
CA ASN A 143 2.81 13.95 2.17
C ASN A 143 1.38 14.49 1.87
N PRO A 144 0.70 15.19 2.80
CA PRO A 144 1.16 15.53 4.15
C PRO A 144 1.38 14.29 5.03
N ARG A 145 2.24 14.43 6.04
CA ARG A 145 2.52 13.36 7.01
C ARG A 145 1.25 13.00 7.78
N GLY A 146 1.03 11.71 8.02
CA GLY A 146 -0.10 11.25 8.83
C GLY A 146 -0.58 9.84 8.53
N VAL A 147 0.08 9.10 7.63
CA VAL A 147 -0.23 7.68 7.40
C VAL A 147 -0.07 6.90 8.71
N GLN A 148 -1.05 6.06 9.01
CA GLN A 148 -1.07 5.20 10.19
C GLN A 148 -1.09 3.75 9.74
N PHE A 149 -0.21 2.94 10.30
CA PHE A 149 -0.19 1.50 10.07
C PHE A 149 -1.23 0.84 10.97
N LEU A 150 -2.15 0.08 10.39
CA LEU A 150 -3.17 -0.65 11.15
C LEU A 150 -2.56 -1.85 11.89
N THR A 151 -1.47 -2.41 11.36
CA THR A 151 -0.66 -3.44 12.01
C THR A 151 0.82 -3.07 11.88
N SER A 152 1.64 -3.40 12.88
CA SER A 152 3.08 -3.31 12.73
C SER A 152 3.56 -4.31 11.69
N PHE A 153 4.50 -3.90 10.83
CA PHE A 153 5.09 -4.76 9.83
C PHE A 153 6.63 -4.81 9.97
N THR A 154 7.21 -5.88 9.45
CA THR A 154 8.66 -6.06 9.36
C THR A 154 9.13 -5.55 8.00
N ALA A 155 10.12 -4.64 7.98
CA ALA A 155 10.73 -4.18 6.74
C ALA A 155 11.37 -5.37 5.98
N GLY A 156 11.10 -5.43 4.68
CA GLY A 156 11.38 -6.57 3.81
C GLY A 156 10.24 -7.58 3.75
N THR A 157 9.09 -7.31 4.39
CA THR A 157 7.92 -8.20 4.27
C THR A 157 7.37 -8.20 2.85
N LYS A 158 6.99 -9.38 2.37
CA LYS A 158 6.28 -9.56 1.10
C LYS A 158 4.76 -9.51 1.26
N THR A 159 4.28 -9.44 2.50
CA THR A 159 2.86 -9.39 2.81
C THR A 159 2.32 -7.98 2.63
N ALA A 160 1.06 -7.90 2.25
CA ALA A 160 0.29 -6.66 2.26
C ALA A 160 0.32 -5.97 3.64
N VAL A 161 0.61 -4.67 3.66
CA VAL A 161 0.65 -3.81 4.85
C VAL A 161 -0.53 -2.86 4.80
N PRO A 162 -1.52 -3.02 5.71
CA PRO A 162 -2.68 -2.15 5.76
C PRO A 162 -2.36 -0.82 6.45
N ILE A 163 -2.78 0.27 5.82
CA ILE A 163 -2.61 1.63 6.29
C ILE A 163 -3.93 2.41 6.23
N THR A 164 -4.02 3.45 7.04
CA THR A 164 -5.11 4.42 6.99
C THR A 164 -4.56 5.84 7.02
N TYR A 165 -5.34 6.77 6.51
CA TYR A 165 -5.06 8.20 6.60
C TYR A 165 -6.36 8.96 6.81
N ARG A 166 -6.27 10.05 7.56
CA ARG A 166 -7.39 10.94 7.83
C ARG A 166 -6.90 12.39 7.86
N ALA A 167 -7.63 13.26 7.19
CA ALA A 167 -7.36 14.70 7.18
C ALA A 167 -8.66 15.50 7.09
N SER A 168 -8.56 16.80 7.31
CA SER A 168 -9.66 17.74 7.07
C SER A 168 -9.89 17.92 5.57
N CYS A 169 -11.13 18.19 5.16
CA CYS A 169 -11.44 18.52 3.78
C CYS A 169 -10.83 19.85 3.30
N CYS A 170 -10.25 20.66 4.19
CA CYS A 170 -9.43 21.80 3.75
C CYS A 170 -8.07 21.37 3.14
N ALA A 171 -7.67 20.11 3.33
CA ALA A 171 -6.49 19.50 2.72
C ALA A 171 -6.89 18.14 2.11
N PRO A 172 -7.57 18.13 0.95
CA PRO A 172 -8.20 16.95 0.38
C PRO A 172 -7.23 16.00 -0.33
N THR A 173 -5.96 16.38 -0.48
CA THR A 173 -4.98 15.63 -1.26
C THR A 173 -3.89 15.00 -0.39
N ILE A 174 -3.43 13.82 -0.78
CA ILE A 174 -2.26 13.15 -0.21
C ILE A 174 -1.44 12.45 -1.30
N ASP A 175 -0.12 12.46 -1.14
CA ASP A 175 0.80 11.56 -1.82
C ASP A 175 1.22 10.44 -0.87
N ILE A 176 1.00 9.18 -1.25
CA ILE A 176 1.57 8.01 -0.57
C ILE A 176 2.79 7.54 -1.36
N LYS A 177 3.96 7.48 -0.71
CA LYS A 177 5.17 6.90 -1.29
C LYS A 177 5.49 5.57 -0.64
N ALA A 178 5.69 4.53 -1.45
CA ALA A 178 6.14 3.22 -1.04
C ALA A 178 7.50 2.89 -1.68
N THR A 179 8.38 2.18 -0.98
CA THR A 179 9.71 1.78 -1.47
C THR A 179 10.03 0.36 -1.01
N ASP A 180 10.53 -0.46 -1.93
CA ASP A 180 10.92 -1.86 -1.69
C ASP A 180 12.37 -2.00 -1.19
N ALA A 181 12.86 -3.25 -1.11
CA ALA A 181 14.21 -3.58 -0.68
C ALA A 181 15.31 -3.39 -1.75
N LYS A 182 14.93 -3.12 -3.01
CA LYS A 182 15.85 -2.77 -4.10
C LYS A 182 15.91 -1.28 -4.40
N GLY A 183 15.04 -0.50 -3.77
CA GLY A 183 14.93 0.94 -3.98
C GLY A 183 13.95 1.31 -5.10
N ASN A 184 13.19 0.36 -5.64
CA ASN A 184 12.08 0.68 -6.53
C ASN A 184 10.99 1.36 -5.70
N TYR A 185 10.31 2.34 -6.29
CA TYR A 185 9.34 3.14 -5.56
C TYR A 185 8.18 3.59 -6.44
N ILE A 186 7.04 3.77 -5.80
CA ILE A 186 5.87 4.40 -6.42
C ILE A 186 5.40 5.56 -5.53
N THR A 187 4.82 6.57 -6.15
CA THR A 187 4.08 7.62 -5.44
C THR A 187 2.68 7.70 -6.02
N GLN A 188 1.69 7.44 -5.18
CA GLN A 188 0.28 7.50 -5.53
C GLN A 188 -0.30 8.83 -5.04
N HIS A 189 -0.71 9.67 -5.98
CA HIS A 189 -1.49 10.87 -5.68
C HIS A 189 -2.96 10.49 -5.50
N ILE A 190 -3.57 10.95 -4.41
CA ILE A 190 -4.96 10.68 -4.06
C ILE A 190 -5.62 12.02 -3.73
N ASP A 191 -6.72 12.30 -4.41
CA ASP A 191 -7.56 13.47 -4.17
C ASP A 191 -8.93 13.03 -3.66
N ALA A 192 -9.29 13.46 -2.46
CA ALA A 192 -10.59 13.19 -1.85
C ALA A 192 -11.73 14.02 -2.47
N ASN A 193 -11.44 15.01 -3.33
CA ASN A 193 -12.45 15.71 -4.11
C ASN A 193 -12.86 14.93 -5.35
N ALA A 194 -11.91 14.21 -5.95
CA ALA A 194 -12.21 13.24 -6.97
C ALA A 194 -13.14 12.20 -6.34
N GLY A 195 -14.30 11.97 -6.94
CA GLY A 195 -15.14 10.85 -6.50
C GLY A 195 -14.33 9.56 -6.61
N ASN A 196 -14.83 8.45 -6.04
CA ASN A 196 -14.35 7.15 -6.50
C ASN A 196 -14.80 7.03 -7.98
N GLU A 197 -14.00 7.54 -8.92
CA GLU A 197 -14.37 7.62 -10.35
C GLU A 197 -14.17 6.28 -11.07
N GLY A 198 -13.78 5.24 -10.33
CA GLY A 198 -13.98 3.86 -10.75
C GLY A 198 -15.45 3.46 -10.56
N LEU A 199 -16.04 2.82 -11.59
CA LEU A 199 -17.32 2.14 -11.44
C LEU A 199 -17.26 1.24 -10.20
N SER A 200 -18.26 1.34 -9.32
CA SER A 200 -18.41 0.39 -8.22
C SER A 200 -18.54 -1.03 -8.78
N ASP A 201 -18.29 -2.05 -7.96
CA ASP A 201 -18.51 -3.45 -8.38
C ASP A 201 -19.91 -3.67 -8.98
N ALA A 202 -20.92 -2.98 -8.42
CA ALA A 202 -22.28 -2.95 -8.95
C ALA A 202 -22.37 -2.23 -10.32
N GLY A 203 -21.64 -1.14 -10.52
CA GLY A 203 -21.53 -0.45 -11.80
C GLY A 203 -20.85 -1.30 -12.87
N ILE A 204 -19.77 -1.99 -12.53
CA ILE A 204 -19.08 -2.93 -13.43
C ILE A 204 -20.04 -4.07 -13.82
N ALA A 205 -20.73 -4.67 -12.86
CA ALA A 205 -21.70 -5.73 -13.12
C ALA A 205 -22.84 -5.27 -14.05
N ALA A 206 -23.36 -4.05 -13.86
CA ALA A 206 -24.41 -3.48 -14.70
C ALA A 206 -23.95 -3.27 -16.16
N VAL A 207 -22.72 -2.79 -16.36
CA VAL A 207 -22.14 -2.63 -17.70
C VAL A 207 -21.98 -3.98 -18.39
N ILE A 208 -21.44 -4.98 -17.68
CA ILE A 208 -21.27 -6.34 -18.23
C ILE A 208 -22.61 -6.94 -18.62
N LEU A 209 -23.63 -6.83 -17.76
CA LEU A 209 -24.97 -7.34 -18.03
C LEU A 209 -25.61 -6.64 -19.24
N GLY A 210 -25.45 -5.33 -19.35
CA GLY A 210 -25.97 -4.55 -20.48
C GLY A 210 -25.36 -4.98 -21.82
N VAL A 211 -24.03 -5.16 -21.86
CA VAL A 211 -23.33 -5.63 -23.07
C VAL A 211 -23.77 -7.05 -23.44
N LEU A 212 -23.91 -7.94 -22.46
CA LEU A 212 -24.35 -9.32 -22.68
C LEU A 212 -25.78 -9.37 -23.26
N LEU A 213 -26.68 -8.56 -22.72
CA LEU A 213 -28.08 -8.49 -23.18
C LEU A 213 -28.19 -7.96 -24.62
N ILE A 214 -27.39 -6.94 -24.98
CA ILE A 214 -27.33 -6.42 -26.35
C ILE A 214 -26.85 -7.51 -27.32
N LEU A 215 -25.82 -8.28 -26.96
CA LEU A 215 -25.33 -9.38 -27.79
C LEU A 215 -26.39 -10.46 -28.03
N ILE A 216 -27.16 -10.82 -27.00
CA ILE A 216 -28.27 -11.78 -27.13
C ILE A 216 -29.34 -11.24 -28.09
N ILE A 217 -29.71 -9.97 -27.98
CA ILE A 217 -30.69 -9.35 -28.88
C ILE A 217 -30.20 -9.38 -30.33
N ILE A 218 -28.93 -9.08 -30.58
CA ILE A 218 -28.35 -9.14 -31.93
C ILE A 218 -28.45 -10.56 -32.50
N VAL A 219 -28.12 -11.59 -31.70
CA VAL A 219 -28.24 -12.99 -32.14
C VAL A 219 -29.69 -13.35 -32.47
N VAL A 220 -30.64 -12.96 -31.63
CA VAL A 220 -32.07 -13.21 -31.86
C VAL A 220 -32.56 -12.52 -33.13
N ILE A 221 -32.15 -11.27 -33.38
CA ILE A 221 -32.50 -10.53 -34.60
C ILE A 221 -31.93 -11.24 -35.83
N VAL A 222 -30.65 -11.65 -35.80
CA VAL A 222 -30.03 -12.38 -36.91
C VAL A 222 -30.76 -13.70 -37.17
N LEU A 223 -31.07 -14.47 -36.13
CA LEU A 223 -31.84 -15.71 -36.26
C LEU A 223 -33.24 -15.47 -36.82
N ALA A 224 -33.93 -14.43 -36.37
CA ALA A 224 -35.24 -14.04 -36.88
C ALA A 224 -35.17 -13.68 -38.37
N ILE A 225 -34.17 -12.90 -38.80
CA ILE A 225 -33.94 -12.58 -40.22
C ILE A 225 -33.67 -13.86 -41.03
N LEU A 226 -32.79 -14.75 -40.54
CA LEU A 226 -32.49 -16.01 -41.22
C LEU A 226 -33.73 -16.92 -41.33
N LEU A 227 -34.55 -17.00 -40.29
CA LEU A 227 -35.82 -17.73 -40.29
C LEU A 227 -36.83 -17.11 -41.26
N CYS A 228 -36.97 -15.79 -41.27
CA CYS A 228 -37.82 -15.08 -42.24
C CYS A 228 -37.36 -15.36 -43.69
N LEU A 229 -36.05 -15.27 -43.97
CA LEU A 229 -35.50 -15.59 -45.29
C LEU A 229 -35.73 -17.07 -45.66
N HIS A 230 -35.54 -17.99 -44.72
CA HIS A 230 -35.79 -19.41 -44.97
C HIS A 230 -37.27 -19.67 -45.27
N LEU A 231 -38.20 -19.05 -44.54
CA LEU A 231 -39.64 -19.19 -44.75
C LEU A 231 -40.10 -18.56 -46.07
N ILE A 232 -39.57 -17.40 -46.46
CA ILE A 232 -39.87 -16.75 -47.74
C ILE A 232 -39.39 -17.63 -48.91
N LEU A 233 -38.19 -18.20 -48.83
CA LEU A 233 -37.65 -19.11 -49.86
C LEU A 233 -38.37 -20.47 -49.94
N ARG A 234 -39.14 -20.85 -48.91
CA ARG A 234 -39.87 -22.12 -48.83
C ARG A 234 -41.39 -21.96 -49.07
N SER A 235 -41.88 -20.73 -49.27
CA SER A 235 -43.27 -20.47 -49.62
C SER A 235 -43.60 -20.99 -51.03
N PRO A 236 -44.61 -21.85 -51.21
CA PRO A 236 -44.98 -22.44 -52.49
C PRO A 236 -45.68 -21.45 -53.45
N VAL A 237 -45.88 -20.19 -53.06
CA VAL A 237 -46.64 -19.20 -53.86
C VAL A 237 -45.83 -18.65 -55.05
N MET A 238 -44.53 -18.93 -55.13
CA MET A 238 -43.65 -18.48 -56.23
C MET A 238 -43.25 -19.61 -57.19
N LYS A 239 -44.06 -20.68 -57.28
CA LYS A 239 -43.93 -21.72 -58.32
C LYS A 239 -44.91 -21.56 -59.49
N ASP A 240 -45.92 -20.69 -59.39
CA ASP A 240 -46.98 -20.57 -60.41
C ASP A 240 -46.85 -19.33 -61.33
N CYS A 241 -45.66 -18.72 -61.43
CA CYS A 241 -45.41 -17.57 -62.34
C CYS A 241 -44.34 -17.82 -63.41
N ILE A 242 -43.94 -19.08 -63.65
CA ILE A 242 -43.12 -19.47 -64.80
C ILE A 242 -43.73 -20.74 -65.37
N ASP A 243 -44.78 -20.57 -66.17
CA ASP A 243 -45.05 -21.28 -67.43
C ASP A 243 -46.13 -20.49 -68.21
#